data_AF-A0A935P954-F1
#
_entry.id   AF-A0A935P954-F1
#
_cell.length_a   1.000
_cell.length_b   1.000
_cell.length_c   1.000
_cell.angle_alpha   90.00
_cell.angle_beta   90.00
_cell.angle_gamma   90.00
#
_symmetry.space_group_name_H-M   'P 1'
#
loop_
_entity.id
_entity.type
_entity.pdbx_description
1 polymer ?
#
loop_
_entity_poly.entity_id
_entity_poly.type
_entity_poly.pdbx_seq_one_letter_code
_entity_poly.pdbx_strand_id
1 'polypeptide(L)'
;MGRHSRPGSHHRRQRTPREFPREGPALTPRARWWGAVALWCALIFSLSSVPDRRTEAAPLPETLSRKAAHLVEYGVLAFLVLRALAAGGAGRKKALLGAFLFAVVFAASDEWHQTFVPGRYGKVRDVALDALGAALALSVYARRSSLFPREGK
;
A
#
# COMPACT_ATOMS: atom_id res chain seq x y z
N MET A 1 -34.61 78.37 -13.52
CA MET A 1 -34.32 77.67 -14.78
C MET A 1 -33.85 76.25 -14.47
N GLY A 2 -34.65 75.24 -14.81
CA GLY A 2 -34.24 73.83 -14.74
C GLY A 2 -33.55 73.37 -16.03
N ARG A 3 -32.69 72.34 -15.92
CA ARG A 3 -32.12 71.40 -16.92
C ARG A 3 -31.01 70.63 -16.16
N HIS A 4 -30.75 69.35 -16.27
CA HIS A 4 -31.37 68.19 -16.90
C HIS A 4 -30.71 66.97 -16.23
N SER A 5 -31.51 66.00 -15.79
CA SER A 5 -31.06 64.69 -15.31
C SER A 5 -30.59 63.79 -16.45
N ARG A 6 -29.45 63.09 -16.29
CA ARG A 6 -29.23 61.70 -16.75
C ARG A 6 -28.03 61.06 -16.01
N PRO A 7 -28.20 59.95 -15.27
CA PRO A 7 -27.13 58.98 -15.06
C PRO A 7 -27.20 57.88 -16.12
N GLY A 8 -26.07 57.61 -16.75
CA GLY A 8 -25.89 56.55 -17.74
C GLY A 8 -26.05 55.15 -17.14
N SER A 9 -26.60 54.26 -17.95
CA SER A 9 -26.92 52.86 -17.69
C SER A 9 -25.72 52.01 -17.26
N HIS A 10 -25.75 51.49 -16.04
CA HIS A 10 -24.87 50.40 -15.62
C HIS A 10 -25.31 49.08 -16.28
N HIS A 11 -24.67 48.72 -17.40
CA HIS A 11 -24.75 47.36 -17.93
C HIS A 11 -24.08 46.37 -16.97
N ARG A 12 -24.88 45.81 -16.06
CA ARG A 12 -24.50 44.67 -15.23
C ARG A 12 -24.30 43.46 -16.14
N ARG A 13 -23.05 43.20 -16.55
CA ARG A 13 -22.65 41.95 -17.20
C ARG A 13 -23.02 40.79 -16.27
N GLN A 14 -24.03 40.02 -16.66
CA GLN A 14 -24.37 38.77 -16.01
C GLN A 14 -23.18 37.82 -16.20
N ARG A 15 -22.42 37.57 -15.13
CA ARG A 15 -21.43 36.49 -15.12
C ARG A 15 -22.21 35.20 -14.96
N THR A 16 -22.29 34.41 -16.02
CA THR A 16 -22.75 33.02 -15.94
C THR A 16 -21.93 32.29 -14.86
N PRO A 17 -22.54 31.57 -13.92
CA PRO A 17 -21.81 30.73 -12.99
C PRO A 17 -20.97 29.74 -13.80
N ARG A 18 -19.65 29.75 -13.62
CA ARG A 18 -18.80 28.67 -14.14
C ARG A 18 -19.21 27.40 -13.39
N GLU A 19 -19.87 26.48 -14.08
CA GLU A 19 -20.07 25.14 -13.57
C GLU A 19 -18.70 24.50 -13.40
N PHE A 20 -18.29 24.32 -12.14
CA PHE A 20 -17.10 23.53 -11.83
C PHE A 20 -17.41 22.07 -12.18
N PRO A 21 -16.55 21.39 -12.98
CA PRO A 21 -16.70 19.97 -13.21
C PRO A 21 -16.79 19.25 -11.86
N ARG A 22 -17.82 18.42 -11.67
CA ARG A 22 -17.91 17.54 -10.50
C ARG A 22 -16.76 16.55 -10.60
N GLU A 23 -15.65 16.84 -9.93
CA GLU A 23 -14.62 15.84 -9.69
C GLU A 23 -15.32 14.65 -9.01
N GLY A 24 -15.25 13.47 -9.64
CA GLY A 24 -15.78 12.24 -9.04
C GLY A 24 -15.17 12.04 -7.65
N PRO A 25 -15.78 11.22 -6.77
CA PRO A 25 -15.33 11.11 -5.39
C PRO A 25 -13.87 10.65 -5.34
N ALA A 26 -12.96 11.57 -5.05
CA ALA A 26 -11.55 11.26 -4.86
C ALA A 26 -11.44 10.28 -3.69
N LEU A 27 -10.89 9.09 -3.91
CA LEU A 27 -10.67 8.12 -2.83
C LEU A 27 -9.83 8.78 -1.74
N THR A 28 -10.28 8.66 -0.49
CA THR A 28 -9.54 9.23 0.64
C THR A 28 -8.11 8.65 0.67
N PRO A 29 -7.11 9.42 1.15
CA PRO A 29 -5.73 8.95 1.20
C PRO A 29 -5.55 7.62 1.95
N ARG A 30 -6.43 7.31 2.90
CA ARG A 30 -6.48 6.03 3.61
C ARG A 30 -7.05 4.91 2.74
N ALA A 31 -8.17 5.14 2.06
CA ALA A 31 -8.82 4.15 1.22
C ALA A 31 -7.92 3.67 0.07
N ARG A 32 -7.19 4.58 -0.57
CA ARG A 32 -6.24 4.20 -1.65
C ARG A 32 -5.15 3.23 -1.18
N TRP A 33 -4.63 3.39 0.04
CA TRP A 33 -3.54 2.55 0.53
C TRP A 33 -4.05 1.18 0.95
N TRP A 34 -5.22 1.11 1.58
CA TRP A 34 -5.86 -0.18 1.85
C TRP A 34 -6.27 -0.91 0.57
N GLY A 35 -6.71 -0.18 -0.47
CA GLY A 35 -6.91 -0.72 -1.81
C GLY A 35 -5.62 -1.32 -2.40
N ALA A 36 -4.50 -0.61 -2.27
CA ALA A 36 -3.20 -1.11 -2.72
C ALA A 36 -2.74 -2.34 -1.92
N VAL A 37 -2.94 -2.36 -0.59
CA VAL A 37 -2.68 -3.55 0.25
C VAL A 37 -3.51 -4.74 -0.23
N ALA A 38 -4.82 -4.56 -0.41
CA ALA A 38 -5.71 -5.63 -0.86
C ALA A 38 -5.30 -6.18 -2.23
N LEU A 39 -4.98 -5.29 -3.18
CA LEU A 39 -4.50 -5.68 -4.50
C LEU A 39 -3.19 -6.48 -4.42
N TRP A 40 -2.26 -6.05 -3.58
CA TRP A 40 -0.98 -6.74 -3.41
C TRP A 40 -1.14 -8.11 -2.72
N CYS A 41 -1.99 -8.19 -1.69
CA CYS A 41 -2.35 -9.47 -1.07
C CYS A 41 -2.99 -10.44 -2.10
N ALA A 42 -3.89 -9.93 -2.95
CA ALA A 42 -4.51 -10.74 -3.99
C ALA A 42 -3.49 -11.23 -5.03
N LEU A 43 -2.50 -10.39 -5.37
CA LEU A 43 -1.39 -10.79 -6.24
C LEU A 43 -0.57 -11.91 -5.62
N ILE A 44 -0.09 -11.75 -4.38
CA ILE A 44 0.70 -12.78 -3.68
C ILE A 44 -0.09 -14.09 -3.63
N PHE A 45 -1.34 -14.04 -3.16
CA PHE A 45 -2.20 -15.21 -3.06
C PHE A 45 -2.39 -15.92 -4.41
N SER A 46 -2.55 -15.16 -5.50
CA SER A 46 -2.69 -15.70 -6.85
C SER A 46 -1.40 -16.38 -7.33
N LEU A 47 -0.24 -15.77 -7.07
CA LEU A 47 1.07 -16.38 -7.38
C LEU A 47 1.31 -17.64 -6.54
N SER A 48 0.88 -17.64 -5.29
CA SER A 48 0.99 -18.78 -4.38
C SER A 48 0.04 -19.92 -4.71
N SER A 49 -1.06 -19.63 -5.43
CA SER A 49 -2.01 -20.64 -5.92
C SER A 49 -1.47 -21.47 -7.09
N VAL A 50 -0.35 -21.05 -7.71
CA VAL A 50 0.25 -21.78 -8.83
C VAL A 50 1.03 -22.99 -8.29
N PRO A 51 0.73 -24.22 -8.74
CA PRO A 51 1.45 -25.44 -8.35
C PRO A 51 2.96 -25.29 -8.56
N ASP A 52 3.75 -25.64 -7.55
CA ASP A 52 5.20 -25.66 -7.72
C ASP A 52 5.60 -26.91 -8.50
N ARG A 53 6.14 -26.68 -9.70
CA ARG A 53 6.67 -27.73 -10.57
C ARG A 53 8.17 -27.94 -10.38
N ARG A 54 8.81 -27.12 -9.53
CA ARG A 54 10.26 -27.11 -9.34
C ARG A 54 10.61 -27.95 -8.13
N THR A 55 11.69 -28.71 -8.25
CA THR A 55 12.19 -29.53 -7.15
C THR A 55 12.94 -28.66 -6.14
N GLU A 56 12.94 -29.06 -4.87
CA GLU A 56 13.77 -28.41 -3.85
C GLU A 56 15.27 -28.46 -4.16
N ALA A 57 15.68 -29.40 -5.01
CA ALA A 57 17.04 -29.56 -5.52
C ALA A 57 17.34 -28.72 -6.76
N ALA A 58 16.51 -27.72 -7.08
CA ALA A 58 16.76 -26.79 -8.18
C ALA A 58 18.13 -26.11 -8.04
N PRO A 59 18.82 -25.81 -9.17
CA PRO A 59 20.12 -25.14 -9.16
C PRO A 59 20.13 -23.87 -8.30
N LEU A 60 21.28 -23.55 -7.69
CA LEU A 60 21.44 -22.41 -6.78
C LEU A 60 20.85 -21.08 -7.30
N PRO A 61 21.05 -20.66 -8.56
CA PRO A 61 20.50 -19.41 -9.05
C PRO A 61 18.97 -19.36 -9.02
N GLU A 62 18.31 -20.49 -9.28
CA GLU A 62 16.86 -20.60 -9.28
C GLU A 62 16.29 -20.58 -7.85
N THR A 63 16.97 -21.25 -6.92
CA THR A 63 16.60 -21.20 -5.51
C THR A 63 16.79 -19.80 -4.90
N LEU A 64 17.85 -19.10 -5.31
CA LEU A 64 18.10 -17.72 -4.86
C LEU A 64 17.08 -16.72 -5.42
N SER A 65 16.72 -16.85 -6.70
CA SER A 65 15.74 -15.94 -7.31
C SER A 65 14.36 -16.07 -6.65
N ARG A 66 13.94 -17.30 -6.30
CA ARG A 66 12.71 -17.54 -5.54
C ARG A 66 12.76 -16.90 -4.15
N LYS A 67 13.84 -17.10 -3.39
CA LYS A 67 13.99 -16.49 -2.06
C LYS A 67 14.03 -14.95 -2.13
N ALA A 68 14.61 -14.40 -3.20
CA ALA A 68 14.61 -12.97 -3.44
C ALA A 68 13.20 -12.45 -3.76
N ALA A 69 12.41 -13.19 -4.54
CA ALA A 69 11.02 -12.82 -4.84
C ALA A 69 10.18 -12.72 -3.55
N HIS A 70 10.22 -13.74 -2.70
CA HIS A 70 9.60 -13.74 -1.37
C HIS A 70 9.99 -12.52 -0.54
N LEU A 71 11.30 -12.25 -0.43
CA LEU A 71 11.82 -11.10 0.31
C LEU A 71 11.25 -9.76 -0.22
N VAL A 72 11.08 -9.64 -1.54
CA VAL A 72 10.49 -8.46 -2.19
C VAL A 72 8.97 -8.39 -1.98
N GLU A 73 8.25 -9.49 -2.16
CA GLU A 73 6.78 -9.56 -2.03
C GLU A 73 6.32 -9.09 -0.65
N TYR A 74 6.92 -9.66 0.40
CA TYR A 74 6.58 -9.32 1.77
C TYR A 74 7.19 -8.00 2.24
N GLY A 75 8.34 -7.60 1.68
CA GLY A 75 8.91 -6.26 1.88
C GLY A 75 7.99 -5.15 1.34
N VAL A 76 7.44 -5.33 0.13
CA VAL A 76 6.47 -4.42 -0.48
C VAL A 76 5.16 -4.43 0.29
N LEU A 77 4.66 -5.60 0.69
CA LEU A 77 3.45 -5.71 1.52
C LEU A 77 3.60 -4.91 2.82
N ALA A 78 4.70 -5.11 3.56
CA ALA A 78 4.98 -4.39 4.80
C ALA A 78 5.03 -2.87 4.58
N PHE A 79 5.62 -2.42 3.48
CA PHE A 79 5.61 -1.00 3.11
C PHE A 79 4.21 -0.46 2.86
N LEU A 80 3.38 -1.16 2.09
CA LEU A 80 2.02 -0.72 1.77
C LEU A 80 1.16 -0.63 3.04
N VAL A 81 1.28 -1.61 3.94
CA VAL A 81 0.58 -1.57 5.24
C VAL A 81 1.10 -0.42 6.10
N LEU A 82 2.40 -0.16 6.12
CA LEU A 82 2.98 1.00 6.81
C LEU A 82 2.37 2.31 6.30
N ARG A 83 2.23 2.47 4.98
CA ARG A 83 1.58 3.64 4.37
C ARG A 83 0.10 3.74 4.72
N ALA A 84 -0.61 2.62 4.72
CA ALA A 84 -2.03 2.57 5.07
C ALA A 84 -2.27 2.96 6.54
N LEU A 85 -1.46 2.46 7.46
CA LEU A 85 -1.52 2.79 8.88
C LEU A 85 -1.12 4.25 9.15
N ALA A 86 -0.03 4.73 8.55
CA ALA A 86 0.39 6.13 8.68
C ALA A 86 -0.65 7.10 8.12
N ALA A 87 -1.25 6.81 6.95
CA ALA A 87 -2.34 7.60 6.39
C ALA A 87 -3.63 7.57 7.23
N GLY A 88 -3.79 6.57 8.10
CA GLY A 88 -4.84 6.47 9.09
C GLY A 88 -4.52 7.15 10.42
N GLY A 89 -3.39 7.84 10.55
CA GLY A 89 -2.98 8.56 11.77
C GLY A 89 -2.27 7.69 12.82
N ALA A 90 -1.88 6.45 12.48
CA ALA A 90 -1.12 5.62 13.41
C ALA A 90 0.27 6.23 13.66
N GLY A 91 0.61 6.45 14.93
CA GLY A 91 1.95 6.90 15.31
C GLY A 91 3.04 5.91 14.87
N ARG A 92 4.25 6.43 14.62
CA ARG A 92 5.40 5.71 14.04
C ARG A 92 5.62 4.30 14.59
N LYS A 93 5.72 4.14 15.92
CA LYS A 93 5.97 2.84 16.56
C LYS A 93 4.84 1.84 16.28
N LYS A 94 3.58 2.28 16.41
CA LYS A 94 2.39 1.45 16.16
C LYS A 94 2.29 1.07 14.69
N ALA A 95 2.58 1.99 13.78
CA ALA A 95 2.55 1.73 12.34
C ALA A 95 3.61 0.72 11.90
N LEU A 96 4.85 0.84 12.39
CA LEU A 96 5.93 -0.11 12.10
C LEU A 96 5.62 -1.51 12.66
N LEU A 97 5.20 -1.60 13.93
CA LEU A 97 4.85 -2.87 14.54
C LEU A 97 3.64 -3.52 13.85
N GLY A 98 2.59 -2.74 13.58
CA GLY A 98 1.39 -3.23 12.90
C GLY A 98 1.69 -3.73 11.48
N ALA A 99 2.53 -3.01 10.73
CA ALA A 99 2.95 -3.44 9.39
C ALA A 99 3.77 -4.74 9.42
N PHE A 100 4.68 -4.87 10.38
CA PHE A 100 5.46 -6.09 10.56
C PHE A 100 4.57 -7.28 10.92
N LEU A 101 3.72 -7.14 11.93
CA LEU A 101 2.81 -8.21 12.36
C LEU A 101 1.84 -8.63 11.25
N PHE A 102 1.30 -7.66 10.50
CA PHE A 102 0.44 -7.97 9.36
C PHE A 102 1.19 -8.81 8.32
N ALA A 103 2.41 -8.42 7.93
CA ALA A 103 3.19 -9.16 6.95
C ALA A 103 3.52 -10.59 7.42
N VAL A 104 3.87 -10.78 8.69
CA VAL A 104 4.15 -12.11 9.27
C VAL A 104 2.89 -12.98 9.31
N VAL A 105 1.75 -12.44 9.74
CA VAL A 105 0.48 -13.18 9.76
C VAL A 105 0.03 -13.54 8.35
N PHE A 106 0.21 -12.62 7.39
CA PHE A 106 -0.11 -12.89 5.99
C PHE A 106 0.82 -13.98 5.42
N ALA A 107 2.13 -13.94 5.69
CA ALA A 107 3.08 -14.97 5.27
C ALA A 107 2.73 -16.34 5.85
N ALA A 108 2.41 -16.41 7.14
CA ALA A 108 1.96 -17.65 7.77
C ALA A 108 0.65 -18.18 7.16
N SER A 109 -0.27 -17.28 6.80
CA SER A 109 -1.53 -17.64 6.15
C SER A 109 -1.31 -18.13 4.72
N ASP A 110 -0.36 -17.54 3.99
CA ASP A 110 -0.01 -17.97 2.63
C ASP A 110 0.69 -19.34 2.63
N GLU A 111 1.64 -19.56 3.54
CA GLU A 111 2.29 -20.87 3.70
C GLU A 111 1.29 -21.97 4.10
N TRP A 112 0.30 -21.62 4.93
CA TRP A 112 -0.82 -22.53 5.20
C TRP A 112 -1.67 -22.77 3.96
N HIS A 113 -2.04 -21.73 3.21
CA HIS A 113 -2.78 -21.85 1.95
C HIS A 113 -2.05 -22.77 0.95
N GLN A 114 -0.72 -22.63 0.82
CA GLN A 114 0.10 -23.45 -0.06
C GLN A 114 0.04 -24.94 0.27
N THR A 115 -0.29 -25.34 1.52
CA THR A 115 -0.49 -26.77 1.85
C THR A 115 -1.68 -27.41 1.12
N PHE A 116 -2.61 -26.59 0.61
CA PHE A 116 -3.74 -27.04 -0.20
C PHE A 116 -3.45 -27.03 -1.71
N VAL A 117 -2.30 -26.49 -2.12
CA VAL A 117 -1.91 -26.38 -3.53
C VAL A 117 -1.08 -27.61 -3.92
N PRO A 118 -1.48 -28.39 -4.95
CA PRO A 118 -0.74 -29.59 -5.36
C PRO A 118 0.73 -29.28 -5.67
N GLY A 119 1.64 -30.08 -5.12
CA GLY A 119 3.08 -29.93 -5.33
C GLY A 119 3.75 -28.84 -4.49
N ARG A 120 3.00 -28.10 -3.68
CA ARG A 120 3.57 -27.18 -2.67
C ARG A 120 3.55 -27.80 -1.28
N TYR A 121 4.57 -27.44 -0.51
CA TYR A 121 4.69 -27.79 0.90
C TYR A 121 4.93 -26.50 1.67
N GLY A 122 4.03 -26.18 2.60
CA GLY A 122 4.21 -25.03 3.49
C GLY A 122 5.46 -25.23 4.35
N LYS A 123 6.32 -24.21 4.43
CA LYS A 123 7.61 -24.23 5.11
C LYS A 123 7.70 -23.07 6.09
N VAL A 124 7.84 -23.41 7.37
CA VAL A 124 8.08 -22.42 8.45
C VAL A 124 9.32 -21.55 8.16
N ARG A 125 10.33 -22.11 7.48
CA ARG A 125 11.52 -21.37 7.04
C ARG A 125 11.17 -20.22 6.09
N ASP A 126 10.18 -20.41 5.21
CA ASP A 126 9.85 -19.42 4.20
C ASP A 126 9.08 -18.25 4.86
N VAL A 127 8.21 -18.52 5.86
CA VAL A 127 7.67 -17.48 6.76
C VAL A 127 8.78 -16.67 7.44
N ALA A 128 9.86 -17.31 7.89
CA ALA A 128 10.97 -16.62 8.53
C ALA A 128 11.74 -15.72 7.54
N LEU A 129 11.92 -16.16 6.29
CA LEU A 129 12.53 -15.35 5.23
C LEU A 129 11.64 -14.14 4.88
N ASP A 130 10.34 -14.34 4.79
CA ASP A 130 9.36 -13.28 4.52
C ASP A 130 9.35 -12.23 5.64
N ALA A 131 9.42 -12.69 6.90
CA ALA A 131 9.55 -11.82 8.06
C ALA A 131 10.84 -11.00 8.01
N LEU A 132 11.97 -11.59 7.61
CA LEU A 132 13.24 -10.87 7.43
C LEU A 132 13.13 -9.81 6.32
N GLY A 133 12.47 -10.13 5.21
CA GLY A 133 12.20 -9.18 4.13
C GLY A 133 11.36 -7.99 4.58
N ALA A 134 10.27 -8.26 5.30
CA ALA A 134 9.44 -7.24 5.92
C ALA A 134 10.23 -6.37 6.90
N ALA A 135 11.03 -6.97 7.78
CA ALA A 135 11.86 -6.23 8.74
C ALA A 135 12.90 -5.33 8.07
N LEU A 136 13.58 -5.81 7.03
CA LEU A 136 14.56 -5.05 6.28
C LEU A 136 13.91 -3.85 5.58
N ALA A 137 12.80 -4.10 4.87
CA ALA A 137 12.05 -3.05 4.18
C ALA A 137 11.58 -1.97 5.18
N LEU A 138 10.95 -2.38 6.29
CA LEU A 138 10.50 -1.45 7.32
C LEU A 138 11.64 -0.68 7.97
N SER A 139 12.81 -1.29 8.16
CA SER A 139 14.00 -0.61 8.70
C SER A 139 14.50 0.49 7.77
N VAL A 140 14.46 0.27 6.45
CA VAL A 140 14.78 1.27 5.44
C VAL A 140 13.73 2.39 5.45
N TYR A 141 12.44 2.05 5.45
CA TYR A 141 11.37 3.04 5.39
C TYR A 141 11.17 3.83 6.69
N ALA A 142 11.49 3.23 7.83
CA ALA A 142 11.46 3.91 9.12
C ALA A 142 12.36 5.16 9.08
N ARG A 143 13.47 5.16 8.36
CA ARG A 143 14.38 6.33 8.32
C ARG A 143 13.76 7.57 7.66
N ARG A 144 12.62 7.43 6.95
CA ARG A 144 11.94 8.54 6.28
C ARG A 144 11.03 9.30 7.25
N SER A 145 11.41 10.53 7.58
CA SER A 145 10.63 11.45 8.43
C SER A 145 9.32 11.92 7.78
N SER A 146 9.24 11.92 6.44
CA SER A 146 8.04 12.33 5.70
C SER A 146 6.81 11.45 5.94
N LEU A 147 6.99 10.22 6.45
CA LEU A 147 5.88 9.32 6.79
C LEU A 147 5.25 9.65 8.14
N PHE A 148 5.99 10.32 9.02
CA PHE A 148 5.55 10.67 10.37
C PHE A 148 6.00 12.09 10.68
N PRO A 149 5.23 13.11 10.24
CA PRO A 149 5.48 14.50 10.62
C PRO A 149 5.61 14.59 12.14
N ARG A 150 6.66 15.24 12.63
CA ARG A 150 6.78 15.52 14.06
C ARG A 150 5.68 16.51 14.41
N GLU A 151 4.75 16.13 15.26
CA GLU A 151 3.87 17.10 15.91
C GLU A 151 4.79 18.07 16.66
N GLY A 152 4.73 19.35 16.28
CA GLY A 152 5.55 20.40 16.85
C GLY A 152 5.33 20.47 18.35
N LYS A 153 6.44 20.61 19.09
CA LYS A 153 6.39 21.04 20.49
C LYS A 153 5.95 22.49 20.57
#